data_AF-A0A1G9ILJ0-F1
#
_entry.id   AF-A0A1G9ILJ0-F1
#
_cell.length_a   1.000
_cell.length_b   1.000
_cell.length_c   1.000
_cell.angle_alpha   90.00
_cell.angle_beta   90.00
_cell.angle_gamma   90.00
#
_symmetry.space_group_name_H-M   'P 1'
#
loop_
_entity.id
_entity.type
_entity.pdbx_description
1 polymer ?
#
loop_
_entity_poly.entity_id
_entity_poly.type
_entity_poly.pdbx_seq_one_letter_code
_entity_poly.pdbx_strand_id
1 'polypeptide(L)' 'MKLFVGMDVSLEKSALCVLSEHGEVVKEAEVACEPEAIGAFLCALAGEVALIGLEAGPLSQWLHRALTEAGFDLVLMET' A
#
# COMPACT_ATOMS: atom_id res chain seq x y z
N MET A 1 -6.51 -6.90 -14.64
CA MET A 1 -5.15 -6.37 -14.50
C MET A 1 -4.80 -6.46 -13.03
N LYS A 2 -3.69 -7.13 -12.72
CA LYS A 2 -3.19 -7.20 -11.34
C LYS A 2 -2.34 -5.97 -11.05
N LEU A 3 -2.52 -5.44 -9.85
CA LEU A 3 -1.79 -4.29 -9.34
C LEU A 3 -0.98 -4.70 -8.13
N PHE A 4 0.25 -4.20 -8.07
CA PHE A 4 1.16 -4.36 -6.94
C PHE A 4 1.43 -2.97 -6.37
N VAL A 5 1.42 -2.83 -5.06
CA VAL A 5 1.58 -1.52 -4.43
C VAL A 5 2.82 -1.54 -3.55
N GLY A 6 3.81 -0.71 -3.87
CA GLY A 6 4.88 -0.38 -2.95
C GLY A 6 4.46 0.80 -2.08
N MET A 7 4.66 0.69 -0.76
CA MET A 7 4.30 1.72 0.19
C MET A 7 5.47 2.06 1.10
N ASP A 8 5.87 3.33 1.06
CA ASP A 8 6.81 3.95 2.00
C ASP A 8 5.98 4.78 3.00
N VAL A 9 6.18 4.53 4.29
CA VAL A 9 5.35 5.06 5.37
C VAL A 9 6.10 6.07 6.21
N SER A 10 5.48 7.24 6.39
CA SER A 10 5.95 8.28 7.30
C SER A 10 4.86 8.65 8.32
N LEU A 11 5.18 9.53 9.27
CA LEU A 11 4.28 9.90 10.38
C LEU A 11 2.98 10.56 9.92
N GLU A 12 3.05 11.42 8.90
CA GLU A 12 1.89 12.21 8.45
C GLU A 12 1.28 11.66 7.17
N LYS A 13 2.12 11.20 6.24
CA LYS A 13 1.70 10.75 4.92
C LYS A 13 2.49 9.53 4.46
N SER A 14 1.86 8.72 3.63
CA SER A 14 2.47 7.55 3.01
C SER A 14 2.53 7.75 1.50
N ALA A 15 3.67 7.42 0.92
CA ALA A 15 3.86 7.39 -0.52
C ALA A 15 3.51 6.00 -1.05
N LEU A 16 2.66 5.94 -2.07
CA LEU A 16 2.20 4.71 -2.71
C LEU A 16 2.61 4.73 -4.18
N CYS A 17 3.27 3.66 -4.61
CA CYS A 17 3.62 3.40 -6.00
C CYS A 17 2.88 2.16 -6.48
N VAL A 18 1.98 2.34 -7.44
CA VAL A 18 1.15 1.28 -8.01
C VAL A 18 1.80 0.80 -9.31
N LEU A 19 2.13 -0.48 -9.34
CA LEU A 19 2.75 -1.17 -10.45
C LEU A 19 1.76 -2.11 -11.13
N SER A 20 1.88 -2.26 -12.44
CA SER A 20 1.21 -3.33 -13.20
C SER A 20 1.90 -4.67 -12.98
N GLU A 21 1.24 -5.75 -13.39
CA GLU A 21 1.85 -7.08 -13.52
C GLU A 21 3.07 -7.14 -14.46
N HIS A 22 3.29 -6.10 -15.28
CA HIS A 22 4.46 -5.97 -16.14
C HIS A 22 5.59 -5.13 -15.50
N GLY A 23 5.40 -4.69 -14.25
CA GLY A 23 6.37 -3.85 -13.53
C GLY A 23 6.35 -2.37 -13.94
N GLU A 24 5.32 -1.94 -14.67
CA GLU A 24 5.18 -0.55 -15.09
C GLU A 24 4.47 0.28 -14.02
N VAL A 25 4.93 1.50 -13.77
CA VAL A 25 4.25 2.44 -12.87
C VAL A 25 2.94 2.88 -13.50
N VAL A 26 1.83 2.47 -12.88
CA VAL A 26 0.46 2.82 -13.28
C VAL A 26 0.04 4.12 -12.60
N LYS A 27 0.42 4.30 -11.34
CA LYS A 27 0.02 5.47 -10.54
C LYS A 27 0.95 5.66 -9.36
N GLU A 28 1.25 6.91 -9.05
CA GLU A 28 1.89 7.32 -7.80
C GLU A 28 0.96 8.27 -7.05
N ALA A 29 0.94 8.16 -5.72
CA ALA A 29 0.12 9.01 -4.88
C ALA A 29 0.75 9.18 -3.49
N GLU A 30 0.38 10.28 -2.84
CA GLU A 30 0.65 10.52 -1.44
C GLU A 30 -0.70 10.62 -0.73
N VAL A 31 -0.90 9.84 0.32
CA VAL A 31 -2.14 9.79 1.11
C VAL A 31 -1.81 9.95 2.60
N ALA A 32 -2.79 10.33 3.42
CA ALA A 32 -2.60 10.35 4.87
C ALA A 32 -2.20 8.94 5.37
N CYS A 33 -1.33 8.87 6.37
CA CYS A 33 -0.89 7.60 6.98
C CYS A 33 -1.98 7.03 7.91
N GLU A 34 -3.19 6.87 7.38
CA GLU A 34 -4.39 6.40 8.05
C GLU A 34 -4.97 5.21 7.27
N PRO A 35 -5.34 4.09 7.93
CA PRO A 35 -5.85 2.90 7.27
C PRO A 35 -7.04 3.17 6.36
N GLU A 36 -7.91 4.10 6.76
CA GLU A 36 -9.10 4.50 6.01
C GLU A 36 -8.73 5.25 4.73
N ALA A 37 -7.78 6.17 4.80
CA ALA A 37 -7.31 6.93 3.65
C ALA A 37 -6.59 6.02 2.64
N ILE A 38 -5.74 5.12 3.13
CA ILE A 38 -5.03 4.14 2.32
C ILE A 38 -6.01 3.13 1.71
N GLY A 39 -6.93 2.58 2.51
CA GLY A 39 -7.95 1.66 2.04
C GLY A 39 -8.86 2.27 0.98
N ALA A 40 -9.29 3.52 1.16
CA ALA A 40 -10.07 4.25 0.17
C ALA A 40 -9.30 4.44 -1.15
N PHE A 41 -8.01 4.75 -1.08
CA PHE A 41 -7.17 4.86 -2.26
C PHE A 41 -7.05 3.52 -3.00
N LEU A 42 -6.78 2.43 -2.27
CA LEU A 42 -6.63 1.09 -2.83
C LEU A 42 -7.93 0.61 -3.51
N CYS A 43 -9.08 0.84 -2.87
CA CYS A 43 -10.40 0.54 -3.43
C CYS A 43 -10.75 1.37 -4.67
N ALA A 44 -10.14 2.55 -4.85
CA ALA A 44 -10.37 3.41 -6.01
C ALA A 44 -9.50 3.05 -7.23
N LEU A 45 -8.60 2.07 -7.11
CA LEU A 45 -7.76 1.63 -8.23
C LEU A 45 -8.57 0.81 -9.24
N ALA A 46 -8.30 1.03 -10.52
CA ALA A 46 -8.93 0.29 -11.61
C ALA A 46 -8.21 -1.06 -11.84
N GLY A 47 -8.27 -1.96 -10.86
CA GLY A 47 -7.64 -3.29 -10.93
C GLY A 47 -7.76 -4.08 -9.63
N GLU A 48 -7.27 -5.30 -9.64
CA GLU A 48 -7.17 -6.14 -8.44
C GLU A 48 -5.83 -5.87 -7.76
N VAL A 49 -5.85 -5.35 -6.53
CA VAL A 49 -4.65 -5.21 -5.71
C VAL A 49 -4.24 -6.60 -5.24
N ALA A 50 -3.22 -7.17 -5.89
CA ALA A 50 -2.77 -8.53 -5.65
C ALA A 50 -1.81 -8.63 -4.47
N LEU A 51 -1.02 -7.57 -4.21
CA LEU A 51 -0.08 -7.52 -3.10
C LEU A 51 0.30 -6.07 -2.77
N ILE A 52 0.48 -5.80 -1.50
CA ILE A 52 1.03 -4.54 -1.00
C ILE A 52 2.35 -4.84 -0.28
N GLY A 53 3.44 -4.28 -0.79
CA GLY A 53 4.73 -4.26 -0.12
C GLY A 53 4.84 -3.03 0.76
N LEU A 54 5.13 -3.26 2.04
CA LEU A 54 5.29 -2.21 3.03
C LEU A 54 6.72 -2.24 3.57
N GLU A 55 7.44 -1.12 3.50
CA GLU A 55 8.77 -1.02 4.08
C GLU A 55 8.73 -1.24 5.60
N ALA A 56 9.57 -2.16 6.08
CA ALA A 56 9.63 -2.50 7.49
C ALA A 56 10.19 -1.32 8.30
N GLY A 57 9.36 -0.78 9.19
CA GLY A 57 9.72 0.30 10.10
C GLY A 57 8.83 0.33 11.35
N PRO A 58 9.10 1.21 12.33
CA PRO A 58 8.34 1.27 13.57
C PRO A 58 6.84 1.53 13.37
N LEU A 59 6.46 2.22 12.29
CA LEU A 59 5.06 2.50 11.94
C LEU A 59 4.40 1.36 11.14
N SER A 60 5.22 0.53 10.49
CA SER A 60 4.75 -0.49 9.55
C SER A 60 3.90 -1.58 10.22
N GLN A 61 4.21 -1.94 11.47
CA GLN A 61 3.52 -3.03 12.17
C GLN A 61 2.05 -2.71 12.48
N TRP A 62 1.78 -1.49 12.92
CA TRP A 62 0.41 -1.05 13.20
C TRP A 62 -0.42 -0.98 11.92
N LEU A 63 0.17 -0.41 10.86
CA LEU A 63 -0.52 -0.25 9.59
C LEU A 63 -0.74 -1.58 8.86
N HIS A 64 0.25 -2.48 8.93
CA HIS A 64 0.13 -3.87 8.44
C HIS A 64 -1.08 -4.54 9.07
N ARG A 65 -1.19 -4.48 10.40
CA ARG A 65 -2.32 -5.07 11.13
C ARG A 65 -3.64 -4.45 10.70
N ALA A 66 -3.74 -3.12 10.69
CA ALA A 66 -4.99 -2.42 10.38
C ALA A 66 -5.48 -2.71 8.95
N LEU A 67 -4.57 -2.73 7.97
CA LEU A 67 -4.93 -3.02 6.58
C LEU A 67 -5.20 -4.51 6.35
N THR A 68 -4.53 -5.40 7.08
CA THR A 68 -4.86 -6.84 7.07
C THR A 68 -6.27 -7.08 7.65
N GLU A 69 -6.62 -6.40 8.74
CA GLU A 69 -7.98 -6.44 9.33
C GLU A 69 -9.03 -5.87 8.35
N ALA A 70 -8.64 -4.94 7.47
CA ALA A 70 -9.46 -4.41 6.39
C ALA A 70 -9.54 -5.33 5.14
N GLY A 71 -8.84 -6.47 5.15
CA GLY A 71 -8.92 -7.49 4.10
C GLY A 71 -7.90 -7.35 2.96
N PHE A 72 -6.85 -6.55 3.14
CA PHE A 72 -5.76 -6.44 2.18
C PHE A 72 -4.65 -7.46 2.46
N ASP A 73 -3.98 -7.92 1.40
CA ASP A 73 -2.80 -8.78 1.49
C ASP A 73 -1.52 -7.93 1.53
N LEU A 74 -0.87 -7.88 2.70
CA LEU A 74 0.34 -7.10 2.94
C LEU A 74 1.56 -7.96 3.29
N VAL A 75 2.71 -7.60 2.74
CA VAL A 75 4.01 -8.16 3.07
C VAL A 75 4.91 -7.04 3.59
N LEU A 76 5.50 -7.26 4.77
CA LEU A 76 6.59 -6.43 5.26
C LEU A 76 7.87 -6.80 4.52
N MET A 77 8.52 -5.81 3.91
CA MET A 77 9.78 -5.99 3.20
C MET A 77 10.90 -5.39 4.05
N GLU A 78 11.86 -6.24 4.43
CA GLU A 78 13.11 -5.83 5.09
C GLU A 78 14.12 -5.39 4.00
N THR A 79 14.89 -4.32 4.27
CA THR A 79 15.94 -3.82 3.36
C THR A 79 17.14 -4.77 3.27
#